data_AF-A0A957L0L2-F1
#
_entry.id   AF-A0A957L0L2-F1
#
_cell.length_a   1.000
_cell.length_b   1.000
_cell.length_c   1.000
_cell.angle_alpha   90.00
_cell.angle_beta   90.00
_cell.angle_gamma   90.00
#
_symmetry.space_group_name_H-M   'P 1'
#
loop_
_entity.id
_entity.type
_entity.pdbx_description
1 polymer ?
#
loop_
_entity_poly.entity_id
_entity_poly.type
_entity_poly.pdbx_seq_one_letter_code
_entity_poly.pdbx_strand_id
1 'polypeptide(L)'
;ERIAWGATLAFADVEDIFLEKLELDEAGELTGRYATSEGWQPLTSRSETIAIRGRQPHEEIVRLTRHGPLIGALLPDDQTFASKSSQYQLGLALQSSALQPEHQISGFAGLNEARNWSEFAAAVGQIEAPPLNLLYADVDGNIGYYMSGRVPLRQSGDGRLP
;
A
#
# COMPACT_ATOMS: atom_id res chain seq x y z
N GLU A 1 -17.70 1.46 -31.60
CA GLU A 1 -17.85 1.73 -30.16
C GLU A 1 -19.20 1.17 -29.71
N ARG A 2 -19.22 0.10 -28.89
CA ARG A 2 -20.47 -0.55 -28.42
C ARG A 2 -20.78 -0.26 -26.96
N ILE A 3 -19.76 0.05 -26.18
CA ILE A 3 -19.86 0.32 -24.75
C ILE A 3 -19.19 1.66 -24.45
N ALA A 4 -19.60 2.29 -23.37
CA ALA A 4 -18.92 3.41 -22.73
C ALA A 4 -18.69 3.07 -21.26
N TRP A 5 -17.60 3.58 -20.69
CA TRP A 5 -17.32 3.42 -19.27
C TRP A 5 -16.74 4.70 -18.67
N GLY A 6 -16.88 4.81 -17.36
CA GLY A 6 -16.34 5.92 -16.56
C GLY A 6 -15.89 5.42 -15.19
N ALA A 7 -14.99 6.16 -14.56
CA ALA A 7 -14.38 5.78 -13.29
C ALA A 7 -14.45 6.92 -12.27
N THR A 8 -14.66 6.58 -11.01
CA THR A 8 -14.38 7.45 -9.85
C THR A 8 -13.65 6.65 -8.78
N LEU A 9 -13.00 7.32 -7.83
CA LEU A 9 -12.39 6.64 -6.69
C LEU A 9 -13.48 5.97 -5.83
N ALA A 10 -13.28 4.71 -5.47
CA ALA A 10 -14.22 3.98 -4.61
C ALA A 10 -14.07 4.34 -3.13
N PHE A 11 -12.94 4.93 -2.74
CA PHE A 11 -12.58 5.18 -1.33
C PHE A 11 -12.69 3.92 -0.45
N ALA A 12 -12.49 2.74 -1.06
CA ALA A 12 -12.34 1.52 -0.29
C ALA A 12 -11.08 1.61 0.56
N ASP A 13 -11.21 1.19 1.81
CA ASP A 13 -10.11 1.17 2.76
C ASP A 13 -9.19 -0.01 2.42
N VAL A 14 -8.02 0.33 1.86
CA VAL A 14 -7.03 -0.62 1.34
C VAL A 14 -5.64 -0.39 1.91
N GLU A 15 -5.55 0.43 2.95
CA GLU A 15 -4.30 0.81 3.59
C GLU A 15 -4.43 0.62 5.10
N ASP A 16 -3.55 -0.18 5.67
CA ASP A 16 -3.42 -0.36 7.10
C ASP A 16 -2.07 0.18 7.56
N ILE A 17 -2.09 0.85 8.71
CA ILE A 17 -0.88 1.29 9.41
C ILE A 17 -0.63 0.32 10.55
N PHE A 18 0.58 -0.23 10.62
CA PHE A 18 0.99 -1.15 11.69
C PHE A 18 1.96 -0.45 12.64
N LEU A 19 1.74 -0.64 13.94
CA LEU A 19 2.67 -0.19 14.97
C LEU A 19 3.72 -1.26 15.25
N GLU A 20 4.95 -1.01 14.81
CA GLU A 20 6.07 -1.94 14.92
C GLU A 20 6.95 -1.57 16.12
N LYS A 21 7.42 -2.58 16.86
CA LYS A 21 8.48 -2.38 17.87
C LYS A 21 9.81 -2.64 17.21
N LEU A 22 10.69 -1.65 17.20
CA LEU A 22 12.02 -1.71 16.63
C LEU A 22 13.03 -1.82 17.74
N GLU A 23 13.87 -2.85 17.69
CA GLU A 23 14.79 -3.18 18.78
C GLU A 23 15.91 -2.13 18.89
N LEU A 24 16.23 -1.77 20.13
CA LEU A 24 17.37 -0.93 20.48
C LEU A 24 18.45 -1.76 21.16
N ASP A 25 19.72 -1.43 20.91
CA ASP A 25 20.84 -1.93 21.70
C ASP A 25 21.00 -1.17 23.03
N GLU A 26 22.03 -1.53 23.81
CA GLU A 26 22.31 -0.90 25.11
C GLU A 26 22.67 0.59 25.00
N ALA A 27 23.13 1.05 23.83
CA ALA A 27 23.41 2.46 23.54
C ALA A 27 22.16 3.23 23.09
N GLY A 28 21.04 2.54 22.86
CA GLY A 28 19.80 3.12 22.36
C GLY A 28 19.76 3.26 20.85
N GLU A 29 20.63 2.55 20.12
CA GLU A 29 20.69 2.55 18.66
C GLU A 29 19.87 1.40 18.06
N LEU A 30 19.32 1.62 16.87
CA LEU A 30 18.54 0.60 16.17
C LEU A 30 19.42 -0.58 15.74
N THR A 31 19.04 -1.80 16.16
CA THR A 31 19.79 -3.02 15.77
C THR A 31 19.49 -3.48 14.34
N GLY A 32 18.46 -2.93 13.71
CA GLY A 32 17.94 -3.40 12.43
C GLY A 32 16.95 -4.58 12.55
N ARG A 33 16.41 -4.84 13.74
CA ARG A 33 15.38 -5.86 13.98
C ARG A 33 14.07 -5.26 14.47
N TYR A 34 12.96 -5.98 14.25
CA TYR A 34 11.63 -5.63 14.72
C TYR A 34 10.92 -6.84 15.35
N ALA A 35 9.98 -6.58 16.25
CA ALA A 35 9.29 -7.62 16.99
C ALA A 35 8.23 -8.32 16.13
N THR A 36 8.19 -9.64 16.18
CA THR A 36 7.13 -10.47 15.58
C THR A 36 6.62 -11.48 16.59
N SER A 37 5.58 -12.24 16.23
CA SER A 37 5.13 -13.40 17.02
C SER A 37 6.19 -14.49 17.20
N GLU A 38 7.23 -14.50 16.36
CA GLU A 38 8.34 -15.46 16.41
C GLU A 38 9.59 -14.86 17.10
N GLY A 39 9.48 -13.66 17.68
CA GLY A 39 10.58 -12.91 18.26
C GLY A 39 11.14 -11.83 17.33
N TRP A 40 12.36 -11.38 17.61
CA TRP A 40 13.04 -10.33 16.85
C TRP A 40 13.49 -10.82 15.47
N GLN A 41 12.99 -10.19 14.41
CA GLN A 41 13.30 -10.52 13.02
C GLN A 41 14.01 -9.35 12.32
N PRO A 42 14.90 -9.60 11.36
CA PRO A 42 15.61 -8.54 10.64
C PRO A 42 14.65 -7.71 9.77
N LEU A 43 14.94 -6.41 9.67
CA LEU A 43 14.37 -5.53 8.66
C LEU A 43 15.04 -5.81 7.31
N THR A 44 14.24 -5.83 6.24
CA THR A 44 14.79 -5.75 4.89
C THR A 44 15.16 -4.30 4.61
N SER A 45 16.35 -4.03 4.07
CA SER A 45 16.80 -2.66 3.78
C SER A 45 17.25 -2.52 2.33
N ARG A 46 16.97 -1.37 1.72
CA ARG A 46 17.51 -0.97 0.41
C ARG A 46 17.98 0.48 0.45
N SER A 47 19.09 0.77 -0.22
CA SER A 47 19.59 2.14 -0.39
C SER A 47 19.03 2.72 -1.67
N GLU A 48 18.51 3.94 -1.60
CA GLU A 48 17.94 4.68 -2.72
C GLU A 48 18.63 6.05 -2.83
N THR A 49 19.23 6.33 -3.99
CA THR A 49 19.87 7.63 -4.23
C THR A 49 18.86 8.58 -4.88
N ILE A 50 18.49 9.63 -4.17
CA ILE A 50 17.62 10.69 -4.67
C ILE A 50 18.48 11.84 -5.20
N ALA A 51 18.54 11.98 -6.52
CA ALA A 51 19.26 13.07 -7.15
C ALA A 51 18.56 14.42 -6.91
N ILE A 52 19.29 15.38 -6.33
CA ILE A 52 18.78 16.72 -6.05
C ILE A 52 19.46 17.73 -6.99
N ARG A 53 18.66 18.44 -7.80
CA ARG A 53 19.18 19.43 -8.75
C ARG A 53 20.02 20.49 -8.04
N GLY A 54 21.30 20.60 -8.43
CA GLY A 54 22.23 21.60 -7.91
C GLY A 54 22.71 21.34 -6.47
N ARG A 55 22.49 20.14 -5.92
CA ARG A 55 22.94 19.74 -4.58
C ARG A 55 23.53 18.33 -4.60
N GLN A 56 24.12 17.92 -3.49
CA GLN A 56 24.51 16.53 -3.31
C GLN A 56 23.26 15.64 -3.29
N PRO A 57 23.32 14.42 -3.87
CA PRO A 57 22.24 13.44 -3.74
C PRO A 57 21.95 13.13 -2.28
N HIS A 58 20.68 12.82 -2.00
CA HIS A 58 20.26 12.28 -0.70
C HIS A 58 20.24 10.76 -0.78
N GLU A 59 20.96 10.10 0.11
CA GLU A 59 20.91 8.64 0.27
C GLU A 59 19.83 8.30 1.28
N GLU A 60 18.77 7.64 0.81
CA GLU A 60 17.66 7.19 1.64
C GLU A 60 17.78 5.69 1.90
N ILE A 61 17.67 5.27 3.17
CA ILE A 61 17.62 3.85 3.52
C ILE A 61 16.16 3.46 3.76
N VAL A 62 15.55 2.83 2.77
CA VAL A 62 14.19 2.30 2.90
C VAL A 62 14.26 0.97 3.66
N ARG A 63 13.53 0.90 4.79
CA ARG A 63 13.43 -0.30 5.63
C ARG A 63 12.03 -0.88 5.54
N LEU A 64 11.93 -2.21 5.50
CA LEU A 64 10.67 -2.92 5.37
C LEU A 64 10.52 -3.97 6.47
N THR A 65 9.31 -4.06 7.03
CA THR A 65 8.83 -5.18 7.84
C THR A 65 8.01 -6.13 6.98
N ARG A 66 7.43 -7.18 7.57
CA ARG A 66 6.46 -8.04 6.89
C ARG A 66 5.18 -7.29 6.48
N HIS A 67 4.85 -6.19 7.14
CA HIS A 67 3.66 -5.39 6.83
C HIS A 67 3.93 -4.33 5.76
N GLY A 68 5.20 -4.05 5.43
CA GLY A 68 5.57 -3.16 4.34
C GLY A 68 6.67 -2.16 4.74
N PRO A 69 6.88 -1.09 3.96
CA PRO A 69 7.86 -0.07 4.30
C PRO A 69 7.51 0.62 5.61
N LEU A 70 8.54 0.91 6.40
CA LEU A 70 8.41 1.84 7.51
C LEU A 70 8.16 3.24 6.96
N ILE A 71 7.04 3.84 7.36
CA ILE A 71 6.63 5.17 6.95
C ILE A 71 6.58 6.08 8.18
N GLY A 72 7.01 7.32 8.01
CA GLY A 72 7.23 8.20 9.13
C GLY A 72 8.65 8.08 9.68
N ALA A 73 9.06 9.16 10.30
CA ALA A 73 10.38 9.35 10.83
C ALA A 73 10.68 8.31 11.93
N LEU A 74 11.59 7.38 11.64
CA LEU A 74 12.55 6.92 12.65
C LEU A 74 13.60 8.01 12.93
N LEU A 75 13.23 9.29 12.78
CA LEU A 75 14.14 10.39 12.99
C LEU A 75 14.34 10.52 14.50
N PRO A 76 15.59 10.65 14.95
CA PRO A 76 15.91 10.91 16.35
C PRO A 76 15.11 12.07 16.97
N ASP A 77 14.67 13.02 16.13
CA ASP A 77 14.05 14.28 16.53
C ASP A 77 12.52 14.32 16.40
N ASP A 78 11.88 13.31 15.81
CA ASP A 78 10.41 13.26 15.71
C ASP A 78 9.83 12.52 16.92
N GLN A 79 9.66 13.26 18.02
CA GLN A 79 9.09 12.74 19.27
C GLN A 79 7.58 12.49 19.21
N THR A 80 6.91 12.73 18.08
CA THR A 80 5.44 12.69 18.00
C THR A 80 4.86 11.29 18.24
N PHE A 81 5.63 10.22 18.00
CA PHE A 81 5.21 8.83 18.25
C PHE A 81 6.24 7.98 19.03
N ALA A 82 7.33 8.59 19.50
CA ALA A 82 8.43 7.89 20.14
C ALA A 82 8.13 7.52 21.60
N SER A 83 7.23 6.55 21.83
CA SER A 83 7.24 5.81 23.10
C SER A 83 8.46 4.89 23.12
N LYS A 84 9.57 5.40 23.65
CA LYS A 84 10.80 4.63 23.83
C LYS A 84 10.77 3.90 25.16
N SER A 85 11.03 2.60 25.13
CA SER A 85 11.51 1.86 26.29
C SER A 85 13.03 1.68 26.17
N SER A 86 13.68 1.15 27.21
CA SER A 86 15.11 0.82 27.11
C SER A 86 15.43 -0.28 26.09
N GLN A 87 14.44 -0.99 25.55
CA GLN A 87 14.65 -2.14 24.65
C GLN A 87 14.12 -1.92 23.24
N TYR A 88 13.23 -0.95 23.03
CA TYR A 88 12.62 -0.71 21.73
C TYR A 88 12.07 0.71 21.59
N GLN A 89 11.97 1.16 20.34
CA GLN A 89 11.17 2.31 19.94
C GLN A 89 10.03 1.87 19.02
N LEU A 90 8.95 2.66 18.97
CA LEU A 90 7.86 2.43 18.03
C LEU A 90 8.18 3.00 16.65
N GLY A 91 7.73 2.31 15.61
CA GLY A 91 7.71 2.77 14.22
C GLY A 91 6.38 2.44 13.56
N LEU A 92 6.03 3.13 12.48
CA LEU A 92 4.84 2.84 11.69
C LEU A 92 5.25 2.13 10.40
N ALA A 93 4.55 1.06 10.04
CA ALA A 93 4.69 0.40 8.74
C ALA A 93 3.39 0.56 7.94
N LEU A 94 3.51 0.79 6.63
CA LEU A 94 2.37 0.88 5.72
C LEU A 94 2.15 -0.46 5.01
N GLN A 95 0.98 -1.05 5.21
CA GLN A 95 0.50 -2.13 4.37
C GLN A 95 -0.57 -1.60 3.42
N SER A 96 -0.25 -1.52 2.13
CA SER A 96 -1.17 -1.01 1.10
C SER A 96 -1.27 -2.00 -0.06
N SER A 97 -2.46 -2.17 -0.62
CA SER A 97 -2.67 -3.00 -1.81
C SER A 97 -1.91 -2.46 -3.03
N ALA A 98 -1.68 -1.14 -3.09
CA ALA A 98 -0.90 -0.48 -4.13
C ALA A 98 0.61 -0.79 -4.09
N LEU A 99 1.09 -1.43 -3.01
CA LEU A 99 2.50 -1.85 -2.88
C LEU A 99 2.71 -3.34 -3.21
N GLN A 100 1.66 -4.03 -3.65
CA GLN A 100 1.73 -5.42 -4.09
C GLN A 100 2.00 -5.52 -5.60
N PRO A 101 2.62 -6.60 -6.09
CA PRO A 101 2.70 -6.86 -7.52
C PRO A 101 1.30 -6.95 -8.14
N GLU A 102 1.07 -6.25 -9.25
CA GLU A 102 -0.25 -6.10 -9.87
C GLU A 102 -0.20 -6.08 -11.41
N HIS A 103 -1.36 -6.30 -12.04
CA HIS A 103 -1.53 -6.45 -13.50
C HIS A 103 -2.57 -5.48 -14.08
N GLN A 104 -2.88 -4.39 -13.37
CA GLN A 104 -3.95 -3.46 -13.66
C GLN A 104 -3.88 -2.81 -15.06
N ILE A 105 -2.67 -2.68 -15.63
CA ILE A 105 -2.50 -2.17 -17.01
C ILE A 105 -3.28 -3.03 -18.02
N SER A 106 -3.22 -4.36 -17.86
CA SER A 106 -3.96 -5.30 -18.71
C SER A 106 -5.47 -5.15 -18.51
N GLY A 107 -5.91 -4.88 -17.28
CA GLY A 107 -7.31 -4.60 -16.98
C GLY A 107 -7.82 -3.33 -17.68
N PHE A 108 -7.10 -2.22 -17.58
CA PHE A 108 -7.47 -0.97 -18.26
C PHE A 108 -7.44 -1.11 -19.79
N ALA A 109 -6.48 -1.84 -20.35
CA ALA A 109 -6.47 -2.15 -21.78
C ALA A 109 -7.72 -2.96 -22.18
N GLY A 110 -8.06 -3.99 -21.40
CA GLY A 110 -9.25 -4.81 -21.61
C GLY A 110 -10.56 -4.02 -21.56
N LEU A 111 -10.66 -2.99 -20.72
CA LEU A 111 -11.84 -2.11 -20.69
C LEU A 111 -12.07 -1.36 -22.00
N ASN A 112 -10.99 -0.96 -22.66
CA ASN A 112 -11.06 -0.26 -23.94
C ASN A 112 -11.40 -1.20 -25.11
N GLU A 113 -11.17 -2.50 -24.95
CA GLU A 113 -11.43 -3.52 -25.98
C GLU A 113 -12.79 -4.22 -25.80
N ALA A 114 -13.34 -4.18 -24.59
CA ALA A 114 -14.58 -4.86 -24.22
C ALA A 114 -15.78 -4.41 -25.09
N ARG A 115 -16.64 -5.37 -25.42
CA ARG A 115 -17.79 -5.19 -26.32
C ARG A 115 -19.15 -5.48 -25.68
N ASN A 116 -19.13 -5.99 -24.45
CA ASN A 116 -20.30 -6.38 -23.67
C ASN A 116 -19.95 -6.41 -22.18
N TRP A 117 -20.97 -6.59 -21.35
CA TRP A 117 -20.83 -6.65 -19.89
C TRP A 117 -19.85 -7.73 -19.41
N SER A 118 -19.86 -8.92 -20.00
CA SER A 118 -19.00 -10.03 -19.56
C SER A 118 -17.53 -9.72 -19.76
N GLU A 119 -17.17 -9.19 -20.93
CA GLU A 119 -15.80 -8.74 -21.24
C GLU A 119 -15.38 -7.56 -20.36
N PHE A 120 -16.28 -6.60 -20.15
CA PHE A 120 -16.06 -5.48 -19.24
C PHE A 120 -15.77 -5.99 -17.82
N ALA A 121 -16.63 -6.84 -17.26
CA ALA A 121 -16.48 -7.39 -15.92
C ALA A 121 -15.19 -8.22 -15.76
N ALA A 122 -14.81 -8.99 -16.79
CA ALA A 122 -13.56 -9.72 -16.81
C ALA A 122 -12.34 -8.78 -16.77
N ALA A 123 -12.39 -7.68 -17.52
CA ALA A 123 -11.34 -6.66 -17.50
C ALA A 123 -11.27 -5.91 -16.15
N VAL A 124 -12.42 -5.56 -15.56
CA VAL A 124 -12.46 -4.95 -14.22
C VAL A 124 -11.83 -5.86 -13.17
N GLY A 125 -12.07 -7.18 -13.26
CA GLY A 125 -11.49 -8.15 -12.33
C GLY A 125 -9.96 -8.24 -12.34
N GLN A 126 -9.28 -7.67 -13.35
CA GLN A 126 -7.82 -7.57 -13.43
C GLN A 126 -7.26 -6.28 -12.80
N ILE A 127 -8.12 -5.32 -12.43
CA ILE A 127 -7.72 -4.06 -11.82
C ILE A 127 -7.71 -4.26 -10.30
N GLU A 128 -6.55 -4.64 -9.77
CA GLU A 128 -6.35 -5.01 -8.36
C GLU A 128 -6.08 -3.79 -7.45
N ALA A 129 -5.52 -2.72 -8.01
CA ALA A 129 -5.51 -1.38 -7.43
C ALA A 129 -5.44 -0.32 -8.56
N PRO A 130 -5.85 0.94 -8.30
CA PRO A 130 -6.61 1.36 -7.13
C PRO A 130 -8.07 0.86 -7.16
N PRO A 131 -8.77 0.85 -6.02
CA PRO A 131 -10.21 0.62 -5.99
C PRO A 131 -10.97 1.75 -6.71
N LEU A 132 -11.71 1.39 -7.75
CA LEU A 132 -12.47 2.33 -8.57
C LEU A 132 -13.92 1.88 -8.69
N ASN A 133 -14.83 2.84 -8.61
CA ASN A 133 -16.21 2.67 -9.04
C ASN A 133 -16.24 2.73 -10.56
N LEU A 134 -16.38 1.61 -11.26
CA LEU A 134 -16.50 1.60 -12.71
C LEU A 134 -17.96 1.48 -13.15
N LEU A 135 -18.37 2.44 -13.97
CA LEU A 135 -19.68 2.49 -14.58
C LEU A 135 -19.61 1.98 -16.01
N TYR A 136 -20.63 1.26 -16.44
CA TYR A 136 -20.80 0.68 -17.77
C TYR A 136 -22.10 1.19 -18.38
N ALA A 137 -22.08 1.45 -19.68
CA ALA A 137 -23.26 1.63 -20.51
C ALA A 137 -23.02 1.02 -21.91
N ASP A 138 -24.06 0.52 -22.58
CA ASP A 138 -23.96 0.06 -23.96
C ASP A 138 -25.09 0.55 -24.89
N VAL A 139 -24.89 0.32 -26.19
CA VAL A 139 -25.84 0.71 -27.26
C VAL A 139 -27.16 -0.04 -27.22
N ASP A 140 -27.24 -1.16 -26.48
CA ASP A 140 -28.46 -1.95 -26.32
C ASP A 140 -29.30 -1.42 -25.12
N GLY A 141 -28.81 -0.35 -24.46
CA GLY A 141 -29.49 0.34 -23.37
C GLY A 141 -29.19 -0.22 -21.98
N ASN A 142 -28.23 -1.14 -21.86
CA ASN A 142 -27.83 -1.67 -20.55
C ASN A 142 -26.94 -0.68 -19.81
N ILE A 143 -27.04 -0.70 -18.48
CA ILE A 143 -26.13 -0.01 -17.56
C ILE A 143 -25.62 -0.96 -16.49
N GLY A 144 -24.42 -0.70 -15.99
CA GLY A 144 -23.79 -1.56 -14.99
C GLY A 144 -22.82 -0.82 -14.09
N TYR A 145 -22.51 -1.45 -12.96
CA TYR A 145 -21.53 -0.97 -11.99
C TYR A 145 -20.69 -2.14 -11.51
N TYR A 146 -19.38 -1.97 -11.48
CA TYR A 146 -18.42 -2.91 -10.90
C TYR A 146 -17.35 -2.11 -10.15
N MET A 147 -17.18 -2.39 -8.86
CA MET A 147 -16.05 -1.85 -8.08
C MET A 147 -14.79 -2.70 -8.29
N SER A 148 -13.73 -2.10 -8.85
CA SER A 148 -12.42 -2.76 -8.92
C SER A 148 -11.70 -2.73 -7.57
N GLY A 149 -10.55 -3.38 -7.52
CA GLY A 149 -9.65 -3.33 -6.37
C GLY A 149 -9.77 -4.54 -5.44
N ARG A 150 -8.64 -4.90 -4.82
CA ARG A 150 -8.59 -5.87 -3.73
C ARG A 150 -8.70 -5.17 -2.39
N VAL A 151 -9.68 -5.59 -1.57
CA VAL A 151 -9.88 -5.08 -0.21
C VAL A 151 -9.38 -6.13 0.79
N PRO A 152 -8.54 -5.77 1.77
CA PRO A 152 -8.01 -6.72 2.74
C PRO A 152 -9.11 -7.29 3.63
N LEU A 153 -9.03 -8.60 3.87
CA LEU A 153 -9.83 -9.27 4.91
C LEU A 153 -9.04 -9.22 6.22
N ARG A 154 -9.40 -8.28 7.09
CA ARG A 154 -8.73 -8.06 8.38
C ARG A 154 -9.08 -9.16 9.37
N GLN A 155 -8.09 -9.63 10.12
CA GLN A 155 -8.32 -10.56 11.24
C GLN A 155 -8.90 -9.86 12.46
N SER A 156 -8.51 -8.61 12.69
CA SER A 156 -8.92 -7.77 13.81
C SER A 156 -8.81 -6.29 13.46
N GLY A 157 -9.47 -5.43 14.24
CA GLY A 157 -9.50 -3.99 13.99
C GLY A 157 -10.49 -3.62 12.88
N ASP A 158 -10.69 -2.31 12.68
CA ASP A 158 -11.62 -1.77 11.67
C ASP A 158 -10.96 -0.75 10.72
N GLY A 159 -9.63 -0.73 10.67
CA GLY A 159 -8.83 0.12 9.77
C GLY A 159 -8.70 1.58 10.21
N ARG A 160 -9.38 2.02 11.29
CA ARG A 160 -9.35 3.43 11.69
C ARG A 160 -8.09 3.85 12.43
N LEU A 161 -7.42 2.91 13.10
CA LEU A 161 -6.23 3.14 13.91
C LEU A 161 -5.26 1.94 13.78
N PRO A 162 -3.94 2.18 13.96
CA PRO A 162 -2.96 1.11 14.10
C PRO A 162 -3.19 0.20 15.31
#